data_AF-A0AAD7K2T9-F1
#
_entry.id   AF-A0AAD7K2T9-F1
#
_cell.length_a   1.000
_cell.length_b   1.000
_cell.length_c   1.000
_cell.angle_alpha   90.00
_cell.angle_beta   90.00
_cell.angle_gamma   90.00
#
_symmetry.space_group_name_H-M   'P 1'
#
loop_
_entity.id
_entity.type
_entity.pdbx_description
1 polymer ?
#
loop_
_entity_poly.entity_id
_entity_poly.type
_entity_poly.pdbx_seq_one_letter_code
_entity_poly.pdbx_strand_id
1 'polypeptide(L)'
;HRCDPYMVEVVLSGLTFNSPDDQAPVATFYFRQPNDALQQGYVYNLTNDAADASIWHFAPVPGQALAETPSVTYDLGNSTLEANCPGNASQCAHGSFKDSGLLSFSLTNVFNTSTVNLSAVDKDWDYGQSDDAPSYMLKEVRPDGSLGKVVVRTAVTEVGHCTNLKLCANDASIETLAPVGLTLMKQNAYAIVCTTPNSN
;
A
#
# COMPACT_ATOMS: atom_id res chain seq x y z
N HIS A 1 -4.47 -14.46 -12.59
CA HIS A 1 -5.21 -15.55 -11.93
C HIS A 1 -5.46 -15.34 -10.44
N ARG A 2 -4.47 -15.05 -9.58
CA ARG A 2 -4.75 -14.86 -8.13
C ARG A 2 -5.62 -13.62 -7.80
N CYS A 3 -5.61 -12.59 -8.64
CA CYS A 3 -6.45 -11.40 -8.47
C CYS A 3 -7.76 -11.42 -9.29
N ASP A 4 -8.02 -12.47 -10.06
CA ASP A 4 -9.20 -12.55 -10.93
C ASP A 4 -10.55 -12.33 -10.20
N PRO A 5 -10.76 -12.79 -8.94
CA PRO A 5 -12.02 -12.52 -8.24
C PRO A 5 -12.13 -11.11 -7.64
N TYR A 6 -11.10 -10.28 -7.75
CA TYR A 6 -11.05 -8.94 -7.17
C TYR A 6 -11.35 -7.87 -8.22
N MET A 7 -11.93 -6.76 -7.78
CA MET A 7 -12.30 -5.63 -8.64
C MET A 7 -11.13 -4.68 -8.90
N VAL A 8 -10.12 -4.70 -8.03
CA VAL A 8 -8.94 -3.83 -8.12
C VAL A 8 -7.67 -4.67 -8.09
N GLU A 9 -6.79 -4.42 -9.05
CA GLU A 9 -5.40 -4.86 -9.03
C GLU A 9 -4.50 -3.65 -8.81
N VAL A 10 -3.51 -3.77 -7.93
CA VAL A 10 -2.49 -2.74 -7.73
C VAL A 10 -1.15 -3.32 -8.11
N VAL A 11 -0.38 -2.63 -8.94
CA VAL A 11 1.02 -2.98 -9.22
C VAL A 11 1.91 -1.99 -8.50
N LEU A 12 2.67 -2.51 -7.55
CA LEU A 12 3.70 -1.77 -6.83
C LEU A 12 5.02 -1.91 -7.59
N SER A 13 5.56 -0.79 -8.03
CA SER A 13 6.82 -0.69 -8.73
C SER A 13 7.84 0.00 -7.84
N GLY A 14 8.72 -0.79 -7.23
CA GLY A 14 9.89 -0.31 -6.51
C GLY A 14 10.99 0.15 -7.47
N LEU A 15 11.96 0.86 -6.91
CA LEU A 15 13.14 1.31 -7.63
C LEU A 15 14.21 0.20 -7.72
N THR A 16 15.14 0.41 -8.62
CA THR A 16 16.38 -0.39 -8.72
C THR A 16 17.51 0.31 -7.98
N PHE A 17 18.57 -0.43 -7.59
CA PHE A 17 19.73 0.14 -6.88
C PHE A 17 20.41 1.31 -7.58
N ASN A 18 20.27 1.42 -8.91
CA ASN A 18 20.84 2.46 -9.76
C ASN A 18 19.78 3.37 -10.39
N SER A 19 18.56 3.36 -9.85
CA SER A 19 17.53 4.31 -10.25
C SER A 19 18.00 5.75 -9.98
N PRO A 20 17.70 6.71 -10.87
CA PRO A 20 17.95 8.13 -10.63
C PRO A 20 17.30 8.65 -9.34
N ASP A 21 17.94 9.61 -8.68
CA ASP A 21 17.47 10.21 -7.41
C ASP A 21 16.12 10.94 -7.52
N ASP A 22 15.71 11.33 -8.74
CA ASP A 22 14.44 12.01 -9.01
C ASP A 22 13.27 11.05 -9.26
N GLN A 23 13.52 9.74 -9.28
CA GLN A 23 12.46 8.73 -9.39
C GLN A 23 11.85 8.40 -8.03
N ALA A 24 10.53 8.25 -8.03
CA ALA A 24 9.77 7.76 -6.87
C ALA A 24 9.23 6.35 -7.16
N PRO A 25 9.13 5.47 -6.15
CA PRO A 25 8.34 4.25 -6.23
C PRO A 25 6.87 4.57 -6.53
N VAL A 26 6.22 3.69 -7.28
CA VAL A 26 4.87 3.94 -7.81
C VAL A 26 3.91 2.81 -7.47
N ALA A 27 2.66 3.14 -7.15
CA ALA A 27 1.55 2.20 -7.15
C ALA A 27 0.57 2.55 -8.26
N THR A 28 0.36 1.63 -9.20
CA THR A 28 -0.60 1.79 -10.30
C THR A 28 -1.82 0.93 -10.06
N PHE A 29 -3.00 1.55 -10.03
CA PHE A 29 -4.26 0.86 -9.80
C PHE A 29 -4.93 0.52 -11.13
N TYR A 30 -5.51 -0.67 -11.21
CA TYR A 30 -6.27 -1.17 -12.34
C TYR A 30 -7.64 -1.62 -11.85
N PHE A 31 -8.68 -1.14 -12.52
CA PHE A 31 -10.07 -1.42 -12.20
C PHE A 31 -10.66 -2.39 -13.21
N ARG A 32 -11.25 -3.46 -12.70
CA ARG A 32 -12.00 -4.42 -13.50
C ARG A 32 -13.25 -3.76 -14.05
N GLN A 33 -13.41 -3.83 -15.36
CA GLN A 33 -14.58 -3.34 -16.08
C GLN A 33 -15.64 -4.44 -16.19
N PRO A 34 -16.91 -4.10 -16.53
CA PRO A 34 -17.97 -5.10 -16.68
C PRO A 34 -17.72 -6.20 -17.71
N ASN A 35 -16.76 -6.00 -18.63
CA ASN A 35 -16.32 -6.99 -19.62
C ASN A 35 -15.07 -7.76 -19.18
N ASP A 36 -14.74 -7.73 -17.88
CA ASP A 36 -13.55 -8.33 -17.27
C ASP A 36 -12.18 -7.77 -17.71
N ALA A 37 -12.16 -6.73 -18.55
CA ALA A 37 -10.91 -6.04 -18.87
C ALA A 37 -10.41 -5.22 -17.69
N LEU A 38 -9.08 -5.14 -17.52
CA LEU A 38 -8.45 -4.23 -16.57
C LEU A 38 -8.21 -2.89 -17.24
N GLN A 39 -8.77 -1.83 -16.67
CA GLN A 39 -8.50 -0.46 -17.09
C GLN A 39 -7.60 0.21 -16.05
N GLN A 40 -6.50 0.81 -16.50
CA GLN A 40 -5.66 1.62 -15.61
C GLN A 40 -6.48 2.79 -15.06
N GLY A 41 -6.52 2.89 -13.73
CA GLY A 41 -7.06 4.03 -13.02
C GLY A 41 -5.93 4.98 -12.63
N TYR A 42 -5.85 5.26 -11.34
CA TYR A 42 -4.93 6.24 -10.79
C TYR A 42 -3.55 5.66 -10.48
N VAL A 43 -2.58 6.56 -10.45
CA VAL A 43 -1.18 6.27 -10.15
C VAL A 43 -0.80 7.09 -8.91
N TYR A 44 -0.08 6.47 -7.98
CA TYR A 44 0.38 7.10 -6.75
C TYR A 44 1.89 7.06 -6.67
N ASN A 45 2.50 8.17 -6.25
CA ASN A 45 3.90 8.22 -5.88
C ASN A 45 4.06 8.05 -4.38
N LEU A 46 5.16 7.41 -4.02
CA LEU A 46 5.65 7.34 -2.66
C LEU A 46 6.89 8.24 -2.53
N THR A 47 6.81 9.26 -1.69
CA THR A 47 7.92 10.19 -1.43
C THR A 47 8.17 10.31 0.06
N ASN A 48 9.39 10.64 0.44
CA ASN A 48 9.76 10.91 1.82
C ASN A 48 9.83 12.42 2.06
N ASP A 49 9.52 12.86 3.28
CA ASP A 49 9.65 14.27 3.65
C ASP A 49 11.13 14.65 3.77
N ALA A 50 11.51 15.79 3.19
CA ALA A 50 12.91 16.22 3.15
C ALA A 50 13.44 16.71 4.51
N ALA A 51 12.55 17.15 5.41
CA ALA A 51 12.90 17.61 6.74
C ALA A 51 12.86 16.48 7.78
N ASP A 52 12.03 15.45 7.56
CA ASP A 52 11.93 14.29 8.46
C ASP A 52 11.81 12.96 7.70
N ALA A 53 12.91 12.18 7.72
CA ALA A 53 12.98 10.89 7.04
C ALA A 53 12.00 9.83 7.59
N SER A 54 11.38 10.05 8.75
CA SER A 54 10.33 9.19 9.28
C SER A 54 8.95 9.45 8.66
N ILE A 55 8.77 10.59 7.98
CA ILE A 55 7.50 10.97 7.36
C ILE A 55 7.48 10.59 5.88
N TRP A 56 6.44 9.86 5.47
CA TRP A 56 6.27 9.43 4.09
C TRP A 56 4.92 9.86 3.54
N HIS A 57 4.89 10.25 2.28
CA HIS A 57 3.69 10.67 1.56
C HIS A 57 3.39 9.70 0.44
N PHE A 58 2.18 9.16 0.47
CA PHE A 58 1.60 8.36 -0.60
C PHE A 58 0.46 9.14 -1.23
N ALA A 59 0.73 9.74 -2.38
CA ALA A 59 -0.16 10.72 -3.00
C ALA A 59 -0.37 10.43 -4.48
N PRO A 60 -1.54 10.75 -5.03
CA PRO A 60 -1.81 10.53 -6.43
C PRO A 60 -0.94 11.44 -7.32
N VAL A 61 -0.50 10.93 -8.47
CA VAL A 61 0.33 11.66 -9.42
C VAL A 61 -0.49 12.80 -10.05
N PRO A 62 0.01 14.06 -10.02
CA PRO A 62 -0.67 15.19 -10.62
C PRO A 62 -1.02 14.94 -12.09
N GLY A 63 -2.25 15.26 -12.49
CA GLY A 63 -2.73 15.09 -13.87
C GLY A 63 -3.12 13.65 -14.25
N GLN A 64 -2.86 12.66 -13.39
CA GLN A 64 -3.33 11.27 -13.54
C GLN A 64 -4.36 10.88 -12.46
N ALA A 65 -4.52 11.73 -11.44
CA ALA A 65 -5.50 11.60 -10.38
C ALA A 65 -6.91 11.98 -10.84
N LEU A 66 -7.93 11.28 -10.34
CA LEU A 66 -9.29 11.82 -10.34
C LEU A 66 -9.36 12.92 -9.27
N ALA A 67 -10.30 13.86 -9.43
CA ALA A 67 -10.50 14.93 -8.46
C ALA A 67 -10.85 14.43 -7.05
N GLU A 68 -11.15 13.13 -6.88
CA GLU A 68 -11.64 12.51 -5.65
C GLU A 68 -10.65 11.53 -4.97
N THR A 69 -9.43 11.37 -5.49
CA THR A 69 -8.44 10.44 -4.90
C THR A 69 -7.74 11.01 -3.66
N PRO A 70 -7.80 10.34 -2.48
CA PRO A 70 -7.18 10.81 -1.26
C PRO A 70 -5.67 10.53 -1.25
N SER A 71 -4.90 11.33 -0.50
CA SER A 71 -3.51 11.03 -0.15
C SER A 71 -3.40 10.48 1.27
N VAL A 72 -2.31 9.76 1.56
CA VAL A 72 -2.00 9.24 2.89
C VAL A 72 -0.60 9.68 3.29
N THR A 73 -0.48 10.30 4.46
CA THR A 73 0.81 10.59 5.09
C THR A 73 1.02 9.60 6.23
N TYR A 74 2.21 9.03 6.32
CA TYR A 74 2.64 8.10 7.36
C TYR A 74 3.72 8.76 8.20
N ASP A 75 3.61 8.61 9.50
CA ASP A 75 4.67 8.91 10.46
C ASP A 75 5.15 7.57 11.03
N LEU A 76 6.30 7.12 10.53
CA LEU A 76 6.90 5.85 10.94
C LEU A 76 7.45 5.92 12.37
N GLY A 77 7.84 7.11 12.84
CA GLY A 77 8.36 7.31 14.20
C GLY A 77 7.29 7.09 15.27
N ASN A 78 6.05 7.49 14.97
CA ASN A 78 4.90 7.34 15.86
C ASN A 78 3.96 6.19 15.47
N SER A 79 4.22 5.51 14.34
CA SER A 79 3.37 4.46 13.77
C SER A 79 1.92 4.93 13.54
N THR A 80 1.78 6.17 13.07
CA THR A 80 0.49 6.82 12.79
C THR A 80 0.36 7.18 11.31
N LEU A 81 -0.87 7.32 10.85
CA LEU A 81 -1.14 7.79 9.50
C LEU A 81 -2.34 8.71 9.46
N GLU A 82 -2.37 9.57 8.45
CA GLU A 82 -3.45 10.51 8.18
C GLU A 82 -3.81 10.47 6.70
N ALA A 83 -5.10 10.39 6.39
CA ALA A 83 -5.59 10.46 5.03
C ALA A 83 -6.26 11.81 4.77
N ASN A 84 -5.86 12.44 3.68
CA ASN A 84 -6.42 13.71 3.22
C ASN A 84 -7.25 13.45 1.97
N CYS A 85 -8.56 13.68 2.07
CA CYS A 85 -9.46 13.55 0.94
C CYS A 85 -9.59 14.89 0.22
N PRO A 86 -9.63 14.89 -1.12
CA PRO A 86 -9.91 16.11 -1.88
C PRO A 86 -11.30 16.67 -1.55
N GLY A 87 -11.39 18.00 -1.51
CA GLY A 87 -12.50 18.74 -0.91
C GLY A 87 -11.97 19.91 -0.08
N ASN A 88 -12.67 20.32 0.98
CA ASN A 88 -12.24 21.39 1.89
C ASN A 88 -11.06 20.99 2.80
N ALA A 89 -9.97 20.49 2.21
CA ALA A 89 -8.66 20.24 2.84
C ALA A 89 -8.74 19.59 4.24
N SER A 90 -9.73 18.73 4.44
CA SER A 90 -10.05 18.16 5.74
C SER A 90 -9.58 16.72 5.75
N GLN A 91 -8.68 16.43 6.69
CA GLN A 91 -8.38 15.08 7.14
C GLN A 91 -9.67 14.26 7.20
N CYS A 92 -9.75 13.18 6.40
CA CYS A 92 -10.94 12.36 6.28
C CYS A 92 -10.82 11.04 7.03
N ALA A 93 -9.58 10.60 7.26
CA ALA A 93 -9.30 9.50 8.18
C ALA A 93 -7.97 9.74 8.89
N HIS A 94 -7.83 9.11 10.04
CA HIS A 94 -6.57 9.00 10.76
C HIS A 94 -6.47 7.63 11.39
N GLY A 95 -5.27 7.23 11.76
CA GLY A 95 -5.09 5.92 12.35
C GLY A 95 -3.70 5.64 12.84
N SER A 96 -3.54 4.39 13.26
CA SER A 96 -2.25 3.82 13.59
C SER A 96 -2.06 2.52 12.85
N PHE A 97 -0.80 2.11 12.73
CA PHE A 97 -0.43 0.82 12.19
C PHE A 97 0.60 0.16 13.10
N LYS A 98 0.77 -1.15 12.93
CA LYS A 98 1.91 -1.89 13.46
C LYS A 98 2.54 -2.62 12.31
N ASP A 99 3.80 -2.34 12.06
CA ASP A 99 4.60 -2.95 11.01
C ASP A 99 5.52 -4.05 11.59
N SER A 100 5.87 -3.99 12.88
CA SER A 100 6.57 -5.11 13.53
C SER A 100 5.64 -6.30 13.84
N GLY A 101 6.01 -7.49 13.34
CA GLY A 101 5.29 -8.73 13.60
C GLY A 101 4.03 -8.89 12.73
N LEU A 102 2.85 -8.91 13.36
CA LEU A 102 1.59 -9.05 12.62
C LEU A 102 1.15 -7.67 12.12
N LEU A 103 1.26 -7.43 10.81
CA LEU A 103 0.84 -6.18 10.19
C LEU A 103 -0.62 -5.87 10.56
N SER A 104 -0.88 -4.70 11.13
CA SER A 104 -2.23 -4.29 11.50
C SER A 104 -2.44 -2.79 11.36
N PHE A 105 -3.70 -2.41 11.19
CA PHE A 105 -4.13 -1.02 11.07
C PHE A 105 -5.36 -0.79 11.93
N SER A 106 -5.48 0.42 12.48
CA SER A 106 -6.69 0.94 13.09
C SER A 106 -6.99 2.28 12.45
N LEU A 107 -8.01 2.34 11.61
CA LEU A 107 -8.36 3.52 10.81
C LEU A 107 -9.70 4.08 11.28
N THR A 108 -9.72 5.34 11.68
CA THR A 108 -10.93 6.06 12.09
C THR A 108 -11.32 7.06 11.02
N ASN A 109 -12.54 6.94 10.51
CA ASN A 109 -13.13 7.91 9.60
C ASN A 109 -13.58 9.14 10.40
N VAL A 110 -13.15 10.33 9.98
CA VAL A 110 -13.39 11.59 10.71
C VAL A 110 -14.86 12.02 10.62
N PHE A 111 -15.57 11.69 9.55
CA PHE A 111 -16.93 12.17 9.32
C PHE A 111 -17.98 11.42 10.13
N ASN A 112 -17.78 10.12 10.35
CA ASN A 112 -18.75 9.26 11.02
C ASN A 112 -18.21 8.56 12.27
N THR A 113 -16.96 8.86 12.64
CA THR A 113 -16.22 8.31 13.79
C THR A 113 -16.17 6.78 13.86
N SER A 114 -16.42 6.09 12.74
CA SER A 114 -16.29 4.64 12.67
C SER A 114 -14.82 4.25 12.58
N THR A 115 -14.46 3.19 13.31
CA THR A 115 -13.11 2.64 13.29
C THR A 115 -13.13 1.27 12.63
N VAL A 116 -12.28 1.09 11.63
CA VAL A 116 -12.01 -0.20 10.99
C VAL A 116 -10.66 -0.69 11.49
N ASN A 117 -10.66 -1.92 12.02
CA ASN A 117 -9.44 -2.60 12.41
C ASN A 117 -9.09 -3.64 11.35
N LEU A 118 -7.83 -3.66 10.93
CA LEU A 118 -7.30 -4.59 9.95
C LEU A 118 -6.13 -5.37 10.55
N SER A 119 -6.02 -6.64 10.22
CA SER A 119 -4.91 -7.48 10.65
C SER A 119 -4.50 -8.45 9.55
N ALA A 120 -3.21 -8.67 9.41
CA ALA A 120 -2.66 -9.73 8.59
C ALA A 120 -3.03 -11.09 9.19
N VAL A 121 -3.09 -12.11 8.33
CA VAL A 121 -3.32 -13.51 8.72
C VAL A 121 -2.01 -14.18 9.16
N ASP A 122 -0.89 -13.73 8.62
CA ASP A 122 0.46 -14.26 8.83
C ASP A 122 1.45 -13.12 9.13
N LYS A 123 2.64 -13.50 9.58
CA LYS A 123 3.71 -12.56 9.96
C LYS A 123 4.72 -12.33 8.84
N ASP A 124 4.57 -13.02 7.71
CA ASP A 124 5.56 -13.06 6.62
C ASP A 124 5.46 -11.84 5.68
N TRP A 125 5.00 -10.71 6.23
CA TRP A 125 4.76 -9.49 5.48
C TRP A 125 6.01 -8.62 5.36
N ASP A 126 7.00 -8.77 6.26
CA ASP A 126 8.20 -7.93 6.30
C ASP A 126 9.41 -8.66 5.72
N TYR A 127 9.96 -8.12 4.62
CA TYR A 127 11.21 -8.57 4.01
C TYR A 127 12.40 -8.59 5.01
N GLY A 128 12.37 -7.79 6.08
CA GLY A 128 13.41 -7.87 7.12
C GLY A 128 13.48 -9.23 7.85
N GLN A 129 12.42 -10.05 7.75
CA GLN A 129 12.33 -11.38 8.35
C GLN A 129 12.26 -12.52 7.32
N SER A 130 12.03 -12.20 6.04
CA SER A 130 12.01 -13.16 4.93
C SER A 130 12.89 -12.67 3.79
N ASP A 131 13.73 -13.51 3.18
CA ASP A 131 14.50 -13.15 1.97
C ASP A 131 13.62 -12.91 0.71
N ASP A 132 12.30 -12.83 0.91
CA ASP A 132 11.26 -12.70 -0.11
C ASP A 132 10.55 -11.33 -0.02
N ALA A 133 9.96 -10.92 -1.13
CA ALA A 133 9.11 -9.73 -1.21
C ALA A 133 7.98 -9.75 -0.17
N PRO A 134 7.51 -8.58 0.30
CA PRO A 134 6.46 -8.49 1.31
C PRO A 134 5.20 -9.27 0.89
N SER A 135 4.77 -10.23 1.72
CA SER A 135 3.59 -11.07 1.44
C SER A 135 2.60 -11.09 2.61
N TYR A 136 1.33 -10.78 2.34
CA TYR A 136 0.29 -10.85 3.36
C TYR A 136 -1.11 -10.98 2.79
N MET A 137 -2.04 -11.38 3.65
CA MET A 137 -3.48 -11.20 3.47
C MET A 137 -4.04 -10.39 4.63
N LEU A 138 -4.50 -9.18 4.36
CA LEU A 138 -5.06 -8.27 5.35
C LEU A 138 -6.58 -8.42 5.38
N LYS A 139 -7.11 -8.64 6.58
CA LYS A 139 -8.55 -8.83 6.82
C LYS A 139 -9.06 -7.84 7.84
N GLU A 140 -10.33 -7.49 7.72
CA GLU A 140 -11.06 -6.78 8.76
C GLU A 140 -11.11 -7.62 10.05
N VAL A 141 -10.95 -6.97 11.20
CA VAL A 141 -11.16 -7.57 12.52
C VAL A 141 -12.54 -7.17 13.00
N ARG A 142 -13.42 -8.16 13.17
CA ARG A 142 -14.78 -7.95 13.66
C ARG A 142 -14.76 -7.59 15.16
N PRO A 143 -15.86 -7.02 15.70
CA PRO A 143 -15.95 -6.69 17.13
C PRO A 143 -15.75 -7.88 18.08
N ASP A 144 -16.02 -9.11 17.62
CA ASP A 144 -15.81 -10.35 18.38
C ASP A 144 -14.37 -10.88 18.30
N GLY A 145 -13.47 -10.17 17.62
CA GLY A 145 -12.08 -10.56 17.39
C GLY A 145 -11.88 -11.56 16.24
N SER A 146 -12.94 -11.99 15.56
CA SER A 146 -12.83 -12.88 14.40
C SER A 146 -12.39 -12.13 13.15
N LEU A 147 -11.73 -12.85 12.23
CA LEU A 147 -11.34 -12.28 10.94
C LEU A 147 -12.52 -12.25 9.96
N GLY A 148 -12.71 -11.08 9.35
CA GLY A 148 -13.75 -10.76 8.40
C GLY A 148 -13.30 -10.84 6.94
N LYS A 149 -13.78 -9.89 6.14
CA LYS A 149 -13.49 -9.83 4.69
C LYS A 149 -12.01 -9.54 4.43
N VAL A 150 -11.52 -10.00 3.29
CA VAL A 150 -10.19 -9.62 2.78
C VAL A 150 -10.29 -8.20 2.24
N VAL A 151 -9.37 -7.34 2.69
CA VAL A 151 -9.25 -5.95 2.25
C VAL A 151 -8.18 -5.86 1.17
N VAL A 152 -6.96 -6.33 1.48
CA VAL A 152 -5.84 -6.40 0.53
C VAL A 152 -5.15 -7.75 0.65
N ARG A 153 -4.69 -8.28 -0.48
CA ARG A 153 -3.85 -9.47 -0.52
C ARG A 153 -2.71 -9.28 -1.51
N THR A 154 -1.50 -9.66 -1.12
CA THR A 154 -0.36 -9.76 -2.05
C THR A 154 -0.55 -10.92 -3.02
N ALA A 155 -0.29 -10.68 -4.30
CA ALA A 155 -0.23 -11.68 -5.35
C ALA A 155 1.13 -11.61 -6.04
N VAL A 156 1.82 -12.74 -6.10
CA VAL A 156 2.97 -13.08 -6.97
C VAL A 156 3.87 -11.90 -7.37
N THR A 157 5.09 -11.87 -6.85
CA THR A 157 6.21 -11.27 -7.58
C THR A 157 6.50 -12.14 -8.80
N GLU A 158 6.60 -11.55 -9.98
CA GLU A 158 7.04 -12.31 -11.15
C GLU A 158 8.47 -12.81 -10.85
N VAL A 159 8.71 -14.12 -11.00
CA VAL A 159 9.97 -14.74 -10.61
C VAL A 159 11.12 -14.08 -11.41
N GLY A 160 12.07 -13.46 -10.72
CA GLY A 160 13.17 -12.70 -11.34
C GLY A 160 12.90 -11.20 -11.54
N HIS A 161 11.70 -10.71 -11.24
CA HIS A 161 11.33 -9.29 -11.31
C HIS A 161 11.08 -8.72 -9.91
N CYS A 162 12.16 -8.51 -9.17
CA CYS A 162 12.12 -8.02 -7.79
C CYS A 162 11.56 -6.60 -7.62
N THR A 163 11.44 -5.82 -8.70
CA THR A 163 10.90 -4.46 -8.63
C THR A 163 9.38 -4.45 -8.48
N ASN A 164 8.68 -5.50 -8.92
CA ASN A 164 7.23 -5.49 -9.05
C ASN A 164 6.54 -6.44 -8.08
N LEU A 165 5.55 -5.92 -7.35
CA LEU A 165 4.64 -6.71 -6.52
C LEU A 165 3.21 -6.38 -6.88
N LYS A 166 2.38 -7.40 -7.14
CA LYS A 166 0.95 -7.20 -7.37
C LYS A 166 0.17 -7.34 -6.07
N LEU A 167 -0.86 -6.52 -5.88
CA LEU A 167 -1.85 -6.64 -4.81
C LEU A 167 -3.25 -6.78 -5.43
N CYS A 168 -4.14 -7.48 -4.74
CA CYS A 168 -5.55 -7.59 -5.09
C CYS A 168 -6.40 -6.95 -3.98
N ALA A 169 -7.41 -6.18 -4.36
CA ALA A 169 -8.34 -5.53 -3.45
C ALA A 169 -9.77 -5.49 -4.03
N ASN A 170 -10.77 -5.41 -3.15
CA ASN A 170 -12.16 -5.33 -3.58
C ASN A 170 -12.57 -3.91 -3.99
N ASP A 171 -11.85 -2.90 -3.52
CA ASP A 171 -12.13 -1.50 -3.76
C ASP A 171 -10.84 -0.66 -3.66
N ALA A 172 -11.03 0.64 -3.74
CA ALA A 172 -10.04 1.70 -3.75
C ALA A 172 -10.10 2.55 -2.47
N SER A 173 -10.72 2.05 -1.41
CA SER A 173 -11.02 2.86 -0.22
C SER A 173 -9.76 3.22 0.57
N ILE A 174 -9.89 4.08 1.58
CA ILE A 174 -8.77 4.45 2.47
C ILE A 174 -8.22 3.22 3.19
N GLU A 175 -9.10 2.27 3.56
CA GLU A 175 -8.74 0.99 4.15
C GLU A 175 -7.87 0.13 3.22
N THR A 176 -7.95 0.35 1.91
CA THR A 176 -7.08 -0.26 0.91
C THR A 176 -5.82 0.58 0.66
N LEU A 177 -5.94 1.91 0.55
CA LEU A 177 -4.81 2.81 0.25
C LEU A 177 -3.75 2.84 1.36
N ALA A 178 -4.17 2.82 2.63
CA ALA A 178 -3.29 2.82 3.79
C ALA A 178 -2.31 1.62 3.82
N PRO A 179 -2.77 0.37 3.69
CA PRO A 179 -1.85 -0.76 3.61
C PRO A 179 -1.04 -0.76 2.31
N VAL A 180 -1.59 -0.30 1.19
CA VAL A 180 -0.87 -0.23 -0.09
C VAL A 180 0.37 0.66 0.01
N GLY A 181 0.24 1.86 0.57
CA GLY A 181 1.38 2.79 0.69
C GLY A 181 2.51 2.23 1.55
N LEU A 182 2.19 1.66 2.71
CA LEU A 182 3.19 1.00 3.57
C LEU A 182 3.83 -0.21 2.88
N THR A 183 3.04 -0.98 2.11
CA THR A 183 3.57 -2.12 1.34
C THR A 183 4.52 -1.66 0.24
N LEU A 184 4.24 -0.53 -0.42
CA LEU A 184 5.13 0.05 -1.42
C LEU A 184 6.48 0.48 -0.80
N MET A 185 6.48 1.00 0.43
CA MET A 185 7.74 1.30 1.15
C MET A 185 8.59 0.03 1.32
N LYS A 186 7.98 -1.06 1.80
CA LYS A 186 8.67 -2.34 2.00
C LYS A 186 9.10 -2.99 0.68
N GLN A 187 8.24 -2.94 -0.33
CA GLN A 187 8.54 -3.44 -1.66
C GLN A 187 9.70 -2.67 -2.30
N ASN A 188 9.76 -1.35 -2.10
CA ASN A 188 10.88 -0.54 -2.59
C ASN A 188 12.20 -0.93 -1.92
N ALA A 189 12.19 -1.12 -0.59
CA ALA A 189 13.37 -1.58 0.14
C ALA A 189 13.85 -2.96 -0.37
N TYR A 190 12.92 -3.90 -0.57
CA TYR A 190 13.21 -5.20 -1.16
C TYR A 190 13.81 -5.08 -2.58
N ALA A 191 13.18 -4.28 -3.45
CA ALA A 191 13.58 -4.11 -4.84
C ALA A 191 15.02 -3.57 -4.96
N ILE A 192 15.39 -2.59 -4.14
CA ILE A 192 16.76 -2.04 -4.10
C ILE A 192 17.75 -3.13 -3.72
N VAL A 193 17.48 -3.90 -2.66
CA VAL A 193 18.42 -4.96 -2.21
C VAL A 193 18.53 -6.07 -3.25
N CYS A 194 17.41 -6.59 -3.77
CA CYS A 194 17.44 -7.66 -4.75
C CYS A 194 18.12 -7.25 -6.07
N THR A 195 18.02 -5.97 -6.47
CA THR A 195 18.63 -5.50 -7.72
C THR A 195 20.09 -5.09 -7.57
N THR A 196 20.59 -4.99 -6.33
CA THR A 196 22.01 -4.68 -6.08
C THR A 196 22.87 -5.84 -6.57
N PRO A 197 23.85 -5.62 -7.47
CA PRO A 197 24.70 -6.69 -7.98
C PRO A 197 25.47 -7.35 -6.84
N ASN A 198 25.40 -8.68 -6.76
CA ASN A 198 26.25 -9.43 -5.86
C ASN A 198 27.70 -9.25 -6.32
N SER A 199 28.54 -8.66 -5.46
CA SER A 199 29.98 -8.61 -5.66
C SER A 199 30.58 -10.01 -5.40
N ASN A 200 30.52 -10.90 -6.39
CA ASN A 200 31.29 -12.13 -6.44
C ASN A 200 32.24 -12.10 -7.63
#